data_AF-A0A520QQV0-F1
#
_entry.id   AF-A0A520QQV0-F1
#
_cell.length_a   1.000
_cell.length_b   1.000
_cell.length_c   1.000
_cell.angle_alpha   90.00
_cell.angle_beta   90.00
_cell.angle_gamma   90.00
#
_symmetry.space_group_name_H-M   'P 1'
#
loop_
_entity.id
_entity.type
_entity.pdbx_description
1 polymer ?
#
loop_
_entity_poly.entity_id
_entity_poly.type
_entity_poly.pdbx_seq_one_letter_code
_entity_poly.pdbx_strand_id
1 'polypeptide(L)'
;MRGRAWFFVGGMALALGLLGQLDQLGPVGAAAITVGSSVILALLAHGGTSLATEAVAFGASGALAYEAVRPYLPLVAMGLLLAAIFGTRAMRSRSWRELAFHVSFAFAGGAAASWVVRANAGLETTLWMVALAVASLLASLPWLVPSDAPRTFALRRLAARARGASRFTLLRAVVAHRRLAEADVPEKMRRRLDRAFDDVIHRCERRLDARGERAQLDVRSSVVQLVRVARLAATRDALLEDLDTPAHRVAAESDTLEAEVLALGEVS
;
A
#
# COMPACT_ATOMS: atom_id res chain seq x y z
N MET A 1 2.93 26.73 -12.59
CA MET A 1 4.14 26.28 -11.87
C MET A 1 4.62 27.27 -10.79
N ARG A 2 4.57 28.60 -11.02
CA ARG A 2 5.01 29.62 -10.03
C ARG A 2 4.35 29.50 -8.64
N GLY A 3 3.06 29.21 -8.53
CA GLY A 3 2.39 29.06 -7.23
C GLY A 3 2.92 27.91 -6.36
N ARG A 4 3.34 26.79 -6.96
CA ARG A 4 3.87 25.63 -6.22
C ARG A 4 5.22 25.92 -5.56
N ALA A 5 6.07 26.70 -6.23
CA ALA A 5 7.35 27.14 -5.68
C ALA A 5 7.14 28.04 -4.44
N TRP A 6 6.15 28.94 -4.47
CA TRP A 6 5.84 29.79 -3.32
C TRP A 6 5.28 29.01 -2.12
N PHE A 7 4.44 27.98 -2.34
CA PHE A 7 3.99 27.10 -1.25
C PHE A 7 5.12 26.27 -0.66
N PHE A 8 6.05 25.78 -1.48
CA PHE A 8 7.24 25.06 -1.01
C PHE A 8 8.16 25.97 -0.19
N VAL A 9 8.48 27.16 -0.70
CA VAL A 9 9.30 28.15 0.00
C VAL A 9 8.63 28.58 1.31
N GLY A 10 7.31 28.81 1.31
CA GLY A 10 6.55 29.14 2.51
C GLY A 10 6.53 28.00 3.54
N GLY A 11 6.33 26.76 3.10
CA GLY A 11 6.39 25.59 3.98
C GLY A 11 7.78 25.32 4.56
N MET A 12 8.84 25.55 3.77
CA MET A 12 10.22 25.43 4.23
C MET A 12 10.59 26.54 5.21
N ALA A 13 10.15 27.78 4.96
CA ALA A 13 10.33 28.89 5.90
C ALA A 13 9.59 28.65 7.23
N LEU A 14 8.38 28.10 7.19
CA LEU A 14 7.60 27.74 8.37
C LEU A 14 8.25 26.58 9.14
N ALA A 15 8.72 25.54 8.44
CA ALA A 15 9.46 24.43 9.02
C ALA A 15 10.74 24.89 9.73
N LEU A 16 11.55 25.73 9.07
CA LEU A 16 12.77 26.30 9.65
C LEU A 16 12.48 27.24 10.82
N GLY A 17 11.39 28.03 10.75
CA GLY A 17 10.95 28.89 11.84
C GLY A 17 10.50 28.10 13.08
N LEU A 18 9.82 26.97 12.89
CA LEU A 18 9.42 26.08 13.98
C LEU A 18 10.63 25.29 14.54
N LEU A 19 11.60 24.93 13.69
CA LEU A 19 12.87 24.34 14.12
C LEU A 19 13.70 25.30 14.99
N GLY A 20 13.62 26.61 14.72
CA GLY A 20 14.26 27.65 15.57
C GLY A 20 13.62 27.83 16.95
N GLN A 21 12.43 27.26 17.18
CA GLN A 21 11.72 27.32 18.46
C GLN A 21 11.86 26.04 19.29
N LEU A 22 12.62 25.04 18.81
CA LEU A 22 12.75 23.73 19.46
C LEU A 22 13.30 23.83 20.89
N ASP A 23 14.15 24.82 21.16
CA ASP A 23 14.75 25.01 22.49
C ASP A 23 13.74 25.45 23.56
N GLN A 24 12.60 26.01 23.15
CA GLN A 24 11.53 26.45 24.06
C GLN A 24 10.42 25.40 24.21
N LEU A 25 10.40 24.40 23.33
CA LEU A 25 9.39 23.36 23.33
C LEU A 25 9.81 22.18 24.18
N GLY A 26 8.84 21.59 24.89
CA GLY A 26 9.04 20.29 25.52
C GLY A 26 9.47 19.25 24.46
N PRO A 27 10.25 18.23 24.84
CA PRO A 27 10.85 17.27 23.91
C PRO A 27 9.85 16.62 22.94
N VAL A 28 8.63 16.38 23.40
CA VAL A 28 7.53 15.83 22.58
C VAL A 28 7.11 16.80 21.47
N GLY A 29 7.00 18.09 21.78
CA GLY A 29 6.69 19.13 20.80
C GLY A 29 7.81 19.29 19.78
N ALA A 30 9.05 19.20 20.23
CA ALA A 30 10.21 19.26 19.36
C ALA A 30 10.24 18.12 18.33
N ALA A 31 10.12 16.87 18.78
CA ALA A 31 10.08 15.71 17.89
C ALA A 31 8.85 15.72 16.95
N ALA A 32 7.68 16.13 17.45
CA ALA A 32 6.48 16.25 16.63
C ALA A 32 6.65 17.31 15.53
N ILE A 33 7.30 18.43 15.83
CA ILE A 33 7.62 19.46 14.84
C ILE A 33 8.65 18.96 13.85
N THR A 34 9.72 18.29 14.28
CA THR A 34 10.76 17.79 13.36
C THR A 34 10.18 16.75 12.40
N VAL A 35 9.42 15.78 12.90
CA VAL A 35 8.76 14.78 12.05
C VAL A 35 7.71 15.45 11.16
N GLY A 36 6.84 16.28 11.74
CA GLY A 36 5.77 16.96 11.02
C GLY A 36 6.28 17.87 9.91
N SER A 37 7.31 18.68 10.20
CA SER A 37 7.96 19.54 9.22
C SER A 37 8.67 18.75 8.13
N SER A 38 9.32 17.63 8.46
CA SER A 38 9.94 16.73 7.49
C SER A 38 8.89 16.11 6.55
N VAL A 39 7.75 15.67 7.08
CA VAL A 39 6.63 15.13 6.29
C VAL A 39 5.97 16.22 5.43
N ILE A 40 5.81 17.43 5.95
CA ILE A 40 5.27 18.56 5.18
C ILE A 40 6.23 18.95 4.04
N LEU A 41 7.53 19.04 4.32
CA LEU A 41 8.58 19.28 3.33
C LEU A 41 8.62 18.16 2.28
N ALA A 42 8.50 16.91 2.70
CA ALA A 42 8.38 15.75 1.82
C ALA A 42 7.23 15.90 0.81
N LEU A 43 6.05 16.23 1.33
CA LEU A 43 4.82 16.38 0.56
C LEU A 43 4.89 17.58 -0.40
N LEU A 44 5.48 18.70 0.05
CA LEU A 44 5.63 19.91 -0.75
C LEU A 44 6.69 19.78 -1.83
N ALA A 45 7.86 19.19 -1.52
CA ALA A 45 8.96 18.99 -2.46
C ALA A 45 8.56 18.12 -3.66
N HIS A 46 7.76 17.08 -3.41
CA HIS A 46 7.46 16.06 -4.42
C HIS A 46 6.12 16.28 -5.14
N GLY A 47 5.41 17.38 -4.83
CA GLY A 47 4.22 17.80 -5.56
C GLY A 47 3.09 16.75 -5.66
N GLY A 48 3.05 15.78 -4.75
CA GLY A 48 2.09 14.66 -4.75
C GLY A 48 2.47 13.43 -5.59
N THR A 49 3.73 13.29 -6.01
CA THR A 49 4.25 12.10 -6.71
C THR A 49 4.87 11.07 -5.75
N SER A 50 5.09 9.84 -6.22
CA SER A 50 5.34 8.63 -5.40
C SER A 50 6.72 8.52 -4.73
N LEU A 51 7.45 9.62 -4.56
CA LEU A 51 8.78 9.68 -3.90
C LEU A 51 8.70 10.02 -2.40
N ALA A 52 7.50 9.94 -1.81
CA ALA A 52 7.26 10.19 -0.39
C ALA A 52 8.12 9.33 0.56
N THR A 53 8.63 8.18 0.12
CA THR A 53 9.46 7.26 0.91
C THR A 53 10.82 7.84 1.30
N GLU A 54 11.49 8.60 0.42
CA GLU A 54 12.82 9.15 0.70
C GLU A 54 12.74 10.27 1.73
N ALA A 55 11.75 11.15 1.59
CA ALA A 55 11.58 12.26 2.51
C ALA A 55 10.95 11.83 3.86
N VAL A 56 10.21 10.72 3.90
CA VAL A 56 9.87 10.02 5.14
C VAL A 56 11.13 9.41 5.78
N ALA A 57 12.04 8.82 5.00
CA ALA A 57 13.32 8.30 5.50
C ALA A 57 14.27 9.42 6.01
N PHE A 58 14.22 10.61 5.43
CA PHE A 58 14.94 11.79 5.96
C PHE A 58 14.30 12.33 7.25
N GLY A 59 12.97 12.36 7.34
CA GLY A 59 12.28 12.72 8.59
C GLY A 59 12.50 11.70 9.71
N ALA A 60 12.58 10.41 9.35
CA ALA A 60 12.94 9.31 10.23
C ALA A 60 14.33 9.49 10.85
N SER A 61 15.31 9.78 10.00
CA SER A 61 16.71 9.93 10.41
C SER A 61 16.90 11.21 11.23
N GLY A 62 16.16 12.28 10.95
CA GLY A 62 16.09 13.46 11.83
C GLY A 62 15.49 13.17 13.20
N ALA A 63 14.46 12.32 13.29
CA ALA A 63 13.88 11.89 14.56
C ALA A 63 14.85 10.99 15.35
N LEU A 64 15.55 10.07 14.69
CA LEU A 64 16.63 9.25 15.26
C LEU A 64 17.84 10.08 15.72
N ALA A 65 18.19 11.15 14.99
CA ALA A 65 19.27 12.05 15.41
C ALA A 65 18.89 12.85 16.67
N TYR A 66 17.63 13.25 16.80
CA TYR A 66 17.11 13.92 18.01
C TYR A 66 16.92 12.94 19.19
N GLU A 67 16.64 11.66 18.90
CA GLU A 67 16.51 10.55 19.86
C GLU A 67 17.78 10.32 20.70
N ALA A 68 18.96 10.56 20.13
CA ALA A 68 20.24 10.44 20.85
C ALA A 68 20.37 11.39 22.05
N VAL A 69 19.52 12.43 22.15
CA VAL A 69 19.67 13.51 23.13
C VAL A 69 18.76 13.34 24.36
N ARG A 70 17.65 12.57 24.32
CA ARG A 70 16.74 12.44 25.48
C ARG A 70 16.09 11.06 25.66
N PRO A 71 16.02 10.53 26.89
CA PRO A 71 15.73 9.13 27.15
C PRO A 71 14.28 8.68 26.92
N TYR A 72 13.25 9.53 26.93
CA TYR A 72 11.83 9.09 26.81
C TYR A 72 11.20 9.29 25.41
N LEU A 73 11.91 9.97 24.51
CA LEU A 73 11.50 10.18 23.12
C LEU A 73 11.57 8.96 22.16
N PRO A 74 12.33 7.87 22.42
CA PRO A 74 12.48 6.76 21.47
C PRO A 74 11.18 6.09 21.06
N LEU A 75 10.23 5.98 22.00
CA LEU A 75 8.96 5.30 21.76
C LEU A 75 8.11 6.06 20.74
N VAL A 76 8.01 7.37 20.94
CA VAL A 76 7.19 8.25 20.09
C VAL A 76 7.87 8.43 18.74
N ALA A 77 9.19 8.60 18.69
CA ALA A 77 9.95 8.73 17.46
C ALA A 77 9.79 7.50 16.54
N MET A 78 9.96 6.29 17.09
CA MET A 78 9.79 5.06 16.32
C MET A 78 8.34 4.82 15.89
N GLY A 79 7.37 5.15 16.76
CA GLY A 79 5.95 5.12 16.40
C GLY A 79 5.63 6.06 15.24
N LEU A 80 6.07 7.32 15.31
CA LEU A 80 5.88 8.30 14.25
C LEU A 80 6.57 7.89 12.95
N LEU A 81 7.78 7.33 13.05
CA LEU A 81 8.53 6.80 11.93
C LEU A 81 7.73 5.72 11.19
N LEU A 82 7.30 4.66 11.88
CA LEU A 82 6.51 3.61 11.24
C LEU A 82 5.18 4.15 10.73
N ALA A 83 4.51 5.02 11.48
CA ALA A 83 3.28 5.67 11.03
C ALA A 83 3.48 6.48 9.73
N ALA A 84 4.63 7.11 9.55
CA ALA A 84 4.97 7.83 8.33
C ALA A 84 5.30 6.89 7.16
N ILE A 85 6.13 5.85 7.40
CA ILE A 85 6.49 4.83 6.40
C ILE A 85 5.22 4.15 5.88
N PHE A 86 4.42 3.61 6.80
CA PHE A 86 3.16 2.95 6.48
C PHE A 86 2.07 3.92 6.10
N GLY A 87 2.15 5.19 6.48
CA GLY A 87 1.21 6.25 6.12
C GLY A 87 1.06 6.36 4.60
N THR A 88 2.16 6.27 3.86
CA THR A 88 2.13 6.30 2.38
C THR A 88 1.33 5.14 1.78
N ARG A 89 1.39 3.95 2.41
CA ARG A 89 0.57 2.78 2.06
C ARG A 89 -0.87 2.96 2.55
N ALA A 90 -1.06 3.50 3.76
CA ALA A 90 -2.35 3.75 4.39
C ALA A 90 -3.19 4.78 3.63
N MET A 91 -2.56 5.74 2.93
CA MET A 91 -3.26 6.67 2.03
C MET A 91 -4.02 5.96 0.90
N ARG A 92 -3.70 4.68 0.62
CA ARG A 92 -4.43 3.85 -0.35
C ARG A 92 -5.71 3.23 0.22
N SER A 93 -6.01 3.42 1.51
CA SER A 93 -7.19 2.88 2.18
C SER A 93 -8.51 3.41 1.61
N ARG A 94 -9.58 2.61 1.73
CA ARG A 94 -10.88 2.89 1.10
C ARG A 94 -11.61 4.03 1.79
N SER A 95 -11.40 4.17 3.10
CA SER A 95 -12.07 5.13 3.96
C SER A 95 -11.10 5.84 4.92
N TRP A 96 -11.50 7.02 5.39
CA TRP A 96 -10.79 7.73 6.46
C TRP A 96 -10.62 6.88 7.72
N ARG A 97 -11.62 6.07 8.09
CA ARG A 97 -11.56 5.19 9.27
C ARG A 97 -10.45 4.15 9.12
N GLU A 98 -10.33 3.57 7.92
CA GLU A 98 -9.30 2.60 7.60
C GLU A 98 -7.92 3.25 7.53
N LEU A 99 -7.80 4.49 7.01
CA LEU A 99 -6.57 5.28 7.09
C LEU A 99 -6.13 5.49 8.55
N ALA A 100 -7.04 5.99 9.38
CA ALA A 100 -6.76 6.23 10.80
C ALA A 100 -6.35 4.94 11.50
N PHE A 101 -7.03 3.82 11.21
CA PHE A 101 -6.66 2.51 11.75
C PHE A 101 -5.24 2.10 11.35
N HIS A 102 -4.88 2.17 10.07
CA HIS A 102 -3.53 1.79 9.61
C HIS A 102 -2.44 2.67 10.24
N VAL A 103 -2.67 3.99 10.32
CA VAL A 103 -1.70 4.94 10.88
C VAL A 103 -1.54 4.70 12.39
N SER A 104 -2.64 4.57 13.13
CA SER A 104 -2.62 4.28 14.56
C SER A 104 -1.99 2.92 14.87
N PHE A 105 -2.26 1.91 14.04
CA PHE A 105 -1.68 0.58 14.20
C PHE A 105 -0.17 0.57 13.92
N ALA A 106 0.27 1.27 12.86
CA ALA A 106 1.69 1.47 12.59
C ALA A 106 2.41 2.24 13.70
N PHE A 107 1.77 3.28 14.23
CA PHE A 107 2.28 4.03 15.37
C PHE A 107 2.44 3.14 16.61
N ALA A 108 1.39 2.40 16.98
CA ALA A 108 1.41 1.50 18.13
C ALA A 108 2.46 0.39 17.97
N GLY A 109 2.58 -0.19 16.77
CA GLY A 109 3.60 -1.19 16.46
C GLY A 109 5.02 -0.65 16.60
N GLY A 110 5.28 0.57 16.14
CA GLY A 110 6.60 1.22 16.25
C GLY A 110 6.95 1.58 17.69
N ALA A 111 5.98 2.10 18.45
CA ALA A 111 6.16 2.40 19.86
C ALA A 111 6.41 1.12 20.67
N ALA A 112 5.66 0.04 20.41
CA ALA A 112 5.86 -1.25 21.06
C ALA A 112 7.22 -1.87 20.71
N ALA A 113 7.64 -1.82 19.44
CA ALA A 113 8.95 -2.30 19.01
C ALA A 113 10.08 -1.56 19.74
N SER A 114 10.03 -0.23 19.80
CA SER A 114 11.00 0.59 20.53
C SER A 114 11.01 0.29 22.03
N TRP A 115 9.83 0.04 22.62
CA TRP A 115 9.72 -0.34 24.03
C TRP A 115 10.41 -1.69 24.31
N VAL A 116 10.20 -2.69 23.46
CA VAL A 116 10.84 -4.01 23.59
C VAL A 116 12.36 -3.88 23.51
N VAL A 117 12.90 -3.14 22.53
CA VAL A 117 14.36 -2.94 22.40
C VAL A 117 14.93 -2.27 23.65
N ARG A 118 14.25 -1.24 24.15
CA ARG A 118 14.71 -0.49 25.33
C ARG A 118 14.62 -1.30 26.61
N ALA A 119 13.52 -2.02 26.84
CA ALA A 119 13.31 -2.81 28.05
C ALA A 119 14.33 -3.95 28.19
N ASN A 120 14.93 -4.38 27.08
CA ASN A 120 15.92 -5.44 27.03
C ASN A 120 17.35 -4.90 26.79
N ALA A 121 17.56 -3.58 26.87
CA ALA A 121 18.89 -2.99 26.75
C ALA A 121 19.75 -3.39 27.95
N GLY A 122 20.92 -3.97 27.70
CA GLY A 122 21.86 -4.42 28.74
C GLY A 122 21.66 -5.87 29.22
N LEU A 123 20.71 -6.61 28.63
CA LEU A 123 20.64 -8.07 28.81
C LEU A 123 21.78 -8.78 28.08
N GLU A 124 21.96 -10.06 28.40
CA GLU A 124 22.85 -10.97 27.67
C GLU A 124 22.55 -10.94 26.16
N THR A 125 23.59 -11.02 25.34
CA THR A 125 23.52 -10.88 23.87
C THR A 125 22.43 -11.75 23.24
N THR A 126 22.27 -12.99 23.71
CA THR A 126 21.24 -13.92 23.23
C THR A 126 19.83 -13.36 23.43
N LEU A 127 19.51 -12.87 24.63
CA LEU A 127 18.21 -12.30 24.96
C LEU A 127 17.96 -10.98 24.21
N TRP A 128 19.01 -10.18 24.04
CA TRP A 128 18.94 -8.95 23.24
C TRP A 128 18.62 -9.24 21.77
N MET A 129 19.21 -10.28 21.18
CA MET A 129 18.90 -10.72 19.81
C MET A 129 17.44 -11.20 19.67
N VAL A 130 16.92 -11.92 20.67
CA VAL A 130 15.50 -12.31 20.70
C VAL A 130 14.59 -11.07 20.79
N ALA A 131 14.92 -10.09 21.63
CA ALA A 131 14.17 -8.85 21.74
C ALA A 131 14.15 -8.06 20.42
N LEU A 132 15.28 -8.01 19.69
CA LEU A 132 15.34 -7.42 18.35
C LEU A 132 14.46 -8.16 17.34
N ALA A 133 14.43 -9.50 17.38
CA ALA A 133 13.55 -10.29 16.52
C ALA A 133 12.07 -9.98 16.79
N VAL A 134 11.67 -9.92 18.06
CA VAL A 134 10.30 -9.55 18.47
C VAL A 134 9.96 -8.12 18.05
N ALA A 135 10.85 -7.16 18.26
CA ALA A 135 10.66 -5.78 17.85
C ALA A 135 10.50 -5.65 16.32
N SER A 136 11.29 -6.42 15.55
CA SER A 136 11.19 -6.47 14.09
C SER A 136 9.85 -7.05 13.62
N LEU A 137 9.36 -8.11 14.29
CA LEU A 137 8.04 -8.68 14.04
C LEU A 137 6.93 -7.66 14.33
N LEU A 138 6.98 -6.96 15.46
CA LEU A 138 6.03 -5.90 15.81
C LEU A 138 6.04 -4.75 14.80
N ALA A 139 7.23 -4.32 14.37
CA ALA A 139 7.39 -3.29 13.35
C ALA A 139 6.87 -3.73 11.97
N SER A 140 6.84 -5.05 11.71
CA SER A 140 6.33 -5.62 10.47
C SER A 140 4.81 -5.81 10.44
N LEU A 141 4.12 -5.83 11.60
CA LEU A 141 2.68 -6.05 11.68
C LEU A 141 1.83 -5.17 10.76
N PRO A 142 2.13 -3.87 10.55
CA PRO A 142 1.33 -3.04 9.66
C PRO A 142 1.35 -3.53 8.20
N TRP A 143 2.29 -4.40 7.81
CA TRP A 143 2.28 -5.05 6.50
C TRP A 143 1.12 -6.02 6.31
N LEU A 144 0.60 -6.60 7.39
CA LEU A 144 -0.50 -7.55 7.38
C LEU A 144 -1.85 -6.88 7.11
N VAL A 145 -1.93 -5.55 7.31
CA VAL A 145 -3.18 -4.84 7.07
C VAL A 145 -3.39 -4.71 5.55
N PRO A 146 -4.51 -5.24 5.01
CA PRO A 146 -4.74 -5.24 3.58
C PRO A 146 -4.91 -3.80 3.08
N SER A 147 -4.15 -3.44 2.04
CA SER A 147 -4.23 -2.14 1.38
C SER A 147 -4.53 -2.33 -0.10
N ASP A 148 -5.28 -1.41 -0.71
CA ASP A 148 -5.52 -1.45 -2.15
C ASP A 148 -4.19 -1.39 -2.94
N ALA A 149 -4.10 -2.19 -4.01
CA ALA A 149 -2.97 -2.16 -4.93
C ALA A 149 -2.75 -0.75 -5.52
N PRO A 150 -1.50 -0.36 -5.86
CA PRO A 150 -1.18 0.98 -6.38
C PRO A 150 -2.06 1.42 -7.56
N ARG A 151 -2.32 0.51 -8.50
CA ARG A 151 -3.15 0.76 -9.69
C ARG A 151 -4.62 1.01 -9.35
N THR A 152 -5.18 0.21 -8.45
CA THR A 152 -6.54 0.38 -7.92
C THR A 152 -6.70 1.76 -7.29
N PHE A 153 -5.72 2.19 -6.51
CA PHE A 153 -5.70 3.52 -5.91
C PHE A 153 -5.59 4.63 -6.96
N ALA A 154 -4.70 4.50 -7.94
CA ALA A 154 -4.54 5.47 -9.03
C ALA A 154 -5.84 5.65 -9.84
N LEU A 155 -6.51 4.55 -10.22
CA LEU A 155 -7.80 4.59 -10.90
C LEU A 155 -8.89 5.26 -10.04
N ARG A 156 -8.93 4.98 -8.73
CA ARG A 156 -9.87 5.62 -7.80
C ARG A 156 -9.60 7.11 -7.67
N ARG A 157 -8.33 7.52 -7.59
CA ARG A 157 -7.90 8.93 -7.58
C ARG A 157 -8.33 9.65 -8.86
N LEU A 158 -8.14 9.02 -10.01
CA LEU A 158 -8.60 9.55 -11.30
C LEU A 158 -10.12 9.64 -11.38
N ALA A 159 -10.83 8.64 -10.87
CA ALA A 159 -12.29 8.64 -10.80
C ALA A 159 -12.83 9.79 -9.92
N ALA A 160 -12.15 10.12 -8.82
CA ALA A 160 -12.52 11.24 -7.96
C ALA A 160 -12.34 12.61 -8.65
N ARG A 161 -11.36 12.74 -9.54
CA ARG A 161 -11.14 13.96 -10.36
C ARG A 161 -12.07 14.04 -11.58
N ALA A 162 -12.57 12.90 -12.07
CA ALA A 162 -13.47 12.84 -13.22
C ALA A 162 -14.93 13.15 -12.84
N ARG A 163 -15.72 13.64 -13.81
CA ARG A 163 -17.16 13.90 -13.67
C ARG A 163 -17.99 13.04 -14.62
N GLY A 164 -19.28 12.85 -14.29
CA GLY A 164 -20.25 12.16 -15.14
C GLY A 164 -19.89 10.70 -15.46
N ALA A 165 -20.17 10.27 -16.70
CA ALA A 165 -19.99 8.89 -17.14
C ALA A 165 -18.54 8.37 -17.03
N SER A 166 -17.56 9.26 -17.15
CA SER A 166 -16.13 8.92 -17.02
C SER A 166 -15.79 8.44 -15.61
N ARG A 167 -16.37 9.06 -14.58
CA ARG A 167 -16.19 8.64 -13.17
C ARG A 167 -16.70 7.22 -12.97
N PHE A 168 -17.92 6.92 -13.42
CA PHE A 168 -18.48 5.56 -13.33
C PHE A 168 -17.66 4.54 -14.11
N THR A 169 -17.17 4.92 -15.29
CA THR A 169 -16.30 4.07 -16.11
C THR A 169 -15.00 3.72 -15.37
N LEU A 170 -14.33 4.70 -14.78
CA LEU A 170 -13.11 4.47 -13.99
C LEU A 170 -13.39 3.65 -12.72
N LEU A 171 -14.51 3.87 -12.04
CA LEU A 171 -14.92 3.03 -10.90
C LEU A 171 -15.18 1.57 -11.33
N ARG A 172 -15.71 1.33 -12.52
CA ARG A 172 -15.83 -0.03 -13.07
C ARG A 172 -14.45 -0.64 -13.35
N ALA A 173 -13.48 0.14 -13.81
CA ALA A 173 -12.10 -0.31 -13.95
C ALA A 173 -11.47 -0.70 -12.59
N VAL A 174 -11.72 0.08 -11.53
CA VAL A 174 -11.30 -0.22 -10.15
C VAL A 174 -11.83 -1.58 -9.71
N VAL A 175 -13.13 -1.83 -9.89
CA VAL A 175 -13.76 -3.12 -9.52
C VAL A 175 -13.20 -4.27 -10.34
N ALA A 176 -12.99 -4.08 -11.64
CA ALA A 176 -12.42 -5.11 -12.50
C ALA A 176 -10.97 -5.46 -12.12
N HIS A 177 -10.15 -4.47 -11.79
CA HIS A 177 -8.78 -4.70 -11.34
C HIS A 177 -8.74 -5.44 -9.99
N ARG A 178 -9.63 -5.12 -9.04
CA ARG A 178 -9.72 -5.85 -7.76
C ARG A 178 -10.06 -7.32 -7.97
N ARG A 179 -11.08 -7.60 -8.80
CA ARG A 179 -11.46 -8.98 -9.15
C ARG A 179 -10.34 -9.73 -9.87
N LEU A 180 -9.59 -9.04 -10.73
CA LEU A 180 -8.44 -9.64 -11.40
C LEU A 180 -7.32 -10.00 -10.43
N ALA A 181 -7.12 -9.22 -9.35
CA ALA A 181 -6.12 -9.51 -8.33
C ALA A 181 -6.48 -10.76 -7.51
N GLU A 182 -7.78 -11.00 -7.31
CA GLU A 182 -8.32 -12.16 -6.59
C GLU A 182 -8.43 -13.42 -7.50
N ALA A 183 -8.58 -13.23 -8.81
CA ALA A 183 -8.64 -14.32 -9.76
C ALA A 183 -7.26 -14.98 -9.93
N ASP A 184 -7.24 -16.31 -10.04
CA ASP A 184 -6.09 -17.00 -10.56
C ASP A 184 -6.06 -16.80 -12.08
N VAL A 185 -4.94 -16.27 -12.56
CA VAL A 185 -4.79 -15.86 -13.97
C VAL A 185 -3.34 -16.05 -14.32
N PRO A 186 -3.04 -16.69 -15.48
CA PRO A 186 -1.66 -16.92 -15.91
C PRO A 186 -0.83 -15.63 -15.86
N GLU A 187 0.37 -15.71 -15.27
CA GLU A 187 1.24 -14.56 -15.01
C GLU A 187 1.50 -13.71 -16.27
N LYS A 188 1.65 -14.35 -17.43
CA LYS A 188 1.80 -13.66 -18.73
C LYS A 188 0.59 -12.80 -19.08
N MET A 189 -0.62 -13.28 -18.81
CA MET A 189 -1.87 -12.55 -19.02
C MET A 189 -2.02 -11.43 -17.98
N ARG A 190 -1.72 -11.72 -16.70
CA ARG A 190 -1.71 -10.73 -15.61
C ARG A 190 -0.84 -9.53 -15.95
N ARG A 191 0.41 -9.76 -16.39
CA ARG A 191 1.33 -8.69 -16.83
C ARG A 191 0.80 -7.87 -18.00
N ARG A 192 0.11 -8.49 -18.96
CA ARG A 192 -0.49 -7.78 -20.12
C ARG A 192 -1.65 -6.90 -19.68
N LEU A 193 -2.52 -7.40 -18.81
CA LEU A 193 -3.64 -6.65 -18.25
C LEU A 193 -3.14 -5.48 -17.40
N ASP A 194 -2.14 -5.71 -16.56
CA ASP A 194 -1.49 -4.68 -15.75
C ASP A 194 -0.94 -3.53 -16.60
N ARG A 195 -0.20 -3.85 -17.68
CA ARG A 195 0.29 -2.83 -18.63
C ARG A 195 -0.85 -2.06 -19.28
N ALA A 196 -1.92 -2.74 -19.66
CA ALA A 196 -3.07 -2.08 -20.27
C ALA A 196 -3.82 -1.17 -19.28
N PHE A 197 -3.88 -1.53 -17.99
CA PHE A 197 -4.35 -0.64 -16.93
C PHE A 197 -3.42 0.57 -16.75
N ASP A 198 -2.10 0.36 -16.73
CA ASP A 198 -1.11 1.43 -16.63
C ASP A 198 -1.23 2.42 -17.79
N ASP A 199 -1.41 1.93 -19.02
CA ASP A 199 -1.65 2.77 -20.21
C ASP A 199 -2.92 3.63 -20.07
N VAL A 200 -4.02 3.05 -19.56
CA VAL A 200 -5.26 3.79 -19.31
C VAL A 200 -5.04 4.85 -18.24
N ILE A 201 -4.33 4.54 -17.16
CA ILE A 201 -3.98 5.49 -16.10
C ILE A 201 -3.16 6.66 -16.70
N HIS A 202 -2.10 6.37 -17.44
CA HIS A 202 -1.22 7.39 -18.03
C HIS A 202 -1.94 8.27 -19.07
N ARG A 203 -2.86 7.70 -19.85
CA ARG A 203 -3.70 8.48 -20.79
C ARG A 203 -4.68 9.39 -20.05
N CYS A 204 -5.30 8.89 -18.97
CA CYS A 204 -6.20 9.68 -18.14
C CYS A 204 -5.47 10.83 -17.43
N GLU A 205 -4.31 10.57 -16.84
CA GLU A 205 -3.47 11.58 -16.18
C GLU A 205 -3.07 12.68 -17.15
N ARG A 206 -2.48 12.33 -18.31
CA ARG A 206 -2.11 13.30 -19.34
C ARG A 206 -3.28 14.17 -19.81
N ARG A 207 -4.47 13.58 -19.96
CA ARG A 207 -5.66 14.33 -20.39
C ARG A 207 -6.22 15.25 -19.30
N LEU A 208 -6.27 14.80 -18.05
CA LEU A 208 -6.71 15.62 -16.92
C LEU A 208 -5.75 16.78 -16.66
N ASP A 209 -4.45 16.56 -16.83
CA ASP A 209 -3.45 17.60 -16.65
C ASP A 209 -3.47 18.61 -17.80
N ALA A 210 -3.76 18.17 -19.04
CA ALA A 210 -3.86 19.07 -20.20
C ALA A 210 -5.16 19.90 -20.24
N ARG A 211 -6.30 19.34 -19.83
CA ARG A 211 -7.64 19.97 -19.99
C ARG A 211 -8.31 20.35 -18.66
N GLY A 212 -7.67 20.08 -17.53
CA GLY A 212 -8.22 20.30 -16.20
C GLY A 212 -9.36 19.33 -15.83
N GLU A 213 -10.02 19.60 -14.70
CA GLU A 213 -11.08 18.74 -14.14
C GLU A 213 -12.35 18.64 -15.00
N ARG A 214 -12.48 19.49 -16.01
CA ARG A 214 -13.63 19.50 -16.94
C ARG A 214 -13.41 18.63 -18.18
N ALA A 215 -12.27 17.95 -18.29
CA ALA A 215 -11.97 17.08 -19.42
C ALA A 215 -12.97 15.91 -19.50
N GLN A 216 -13.74 15.82 -20.59
CA GLN A 216 -14.37 14.56 -20.96
C GLN A 216 -13.26 13.57 -21.35
N LEU A 217 -13.09 12.54 -20.51
CA LEU A 217 -12.19 11.44 -20.77
C LEU A 217 -12.88 10.46 -21.73
N ASP A 218 -12.50 10.49 -23.01
CA ASP A 218 -12.88 9.44 -23.96
C ASP A 218 -12.03 8.18 -23.74
N VAL A 219 -12.30 7.49 -22.64
CA VAL A 219 -11.66 6.21 -22.24
C VAL A 219 -12.68 5.09 -22.07
N ARG A 220 -13.94 5.37 -22.42
CA ARG A 220 -15.05 4.43 -22.24
C ARG A 220 -14.82 3.14 -23.01
N SER A 221 -14.44 3.23 -24.29
CA SER A 221 -14.19 2.06 -25.14
C SER A 221 -13.05 1.21 -24.58
N SER A 222 -11.91 1.82 -24.28
CA SER A 222 -10.73 1.12 -23.73
C SER A 222 -11.04 0.45 -22.40
N VAL A 223 -11.69 1.15 -21.47
CA VAL A 223 -12.05 0.58 -20.16
C VAL A 223 -13.08 -0.53 -20.30
N VAL A 224 -14.10 -0.38 -21.15
CA VAL A 224 -15.12 -1.44 -21.36
C VAL A 224 -14.49 -2.69 -21.95
N GLN A 225 -13.61 -2.55 -22.94
CA GLN A 225 -12.87 -3.68 -23.51
C GLN A 225 -11.99 -4.35 -22.46
N LEU A 226 -11.27 -3.55 -21.66
CA LEU A 226 -10.37 -4.07 -20.64
C LEU A 226 -11.12 -4.78 -19.50
N VAL A 227 -12.26 -4.23 -19.06
CA VAL A 227 -13.17 -4.89 -18.11
C VAL A 227 -13.73 -6.19 -18.68
N ARG A 228 -14.08 -6.22 -19.97
CA ARG A 228 -14.57 -7.43 -20.64
C ARG A 228 -13.50 -8.51 -20.69
N VAL A 229 -12.28 -8.17 -21.09
CA VAL A 229 -11.16 -9.13 -21.13
C VAL A 229 -10.82 -9.62 -19.73
N ALA A 230 -10.75 -8.74 -18.73
CA ALA A 230 -10.50 -9.13 -17.34
C ALA A 230 -11.58 -10.08 -16.79
N ARG A 231 -12.86 -9.83 -17.11
CA ARG A 231 -13.95 -10.73 -16.74
C ARG A 231 -13.82 -12.09 -17.44
N LEU A 232 -13.57 -12.09 -18.75
CA LEU A 232 -13.41 -13.33 -19.50
C LEU A 232 -12.21 -14.16 -19.01
N ALA A 233 -11.11 -13.50 -18.64
CA ALA A 233 -9.96 -14.16 -18.05
C ALA A 233 -10.31 -14.82 -16.70
N ALA A 234 -11.03 -14.12 -15.83
CA ALA A 234 -11.47 -14.67 -14.54
C ALA A 234 -12.50 -15.81 -14.70
N THR A 235 -13.41 -15.71 -15.67
CA THR A 235 -14.41 -16.76 -15.91
C THR A 235 -13.83 -18.00 -16.58
N ARG A 236 -12.85 -17.84 -17.49
CA ARG A 236 -12.19 -18.98 -18.13
C ARG A 236 -11.55 -19.89 -17.08
N ASP A 237 -10.89 -19.31 -16.09
CA ASP A 237 -10.19 -20.09 -15.08
C ASP A 237 -11.17 -20.88 -14.19
N ALA A 238 -12.23 -20.22 -13.73
CA ALA A 238 -13.32 -20.89 -13.02
C ALA A 238 -13.94 -22.05 -13.82
N LEU A 239 -14.02 -21.92 -15.15
CA LEU A 239 -14.51 -23.00 -16.02
C LEU A 239 -13.47 -24.11 -16.21
N LEU A 240 -12.17 -23.81 -16.20
CA LEU A 240 -11.13 -24.84 -16.27
C LEU A 240 -11.07 -25.63 -14.95
N GLU A 241 -11.16 -24.95 -13.81
CA GLU A 241 -11.23 -25.57 -12.48
C GLU A 241 -12.45 -26.50 -12.34
N ASP A 242 -13.61 -26.07 -12.85
CA ASP A 242 -14.84 -26.87 -12.87
C ASP A 242 -14.79 -28.06 -13.86
N LEU A 243 -13.89 -28.02 -14.85
CA LEU A 243 -13.65 -29.15 -15.79
C LEU A 243 -12.60 -30.14 -15.25
N ASP A 244 -11.63 -29.68 -14.47
CA ASP A 244 -10.63 -30.54 -13.83
C ASP A 244 -11.25 -31.31 -12.65
N THR A 245 -12.25 -30.73 -11.97
CA THR A 245 -12.98 -31.37 -10.88
C THR A 245 -13.64 -32.72 -11.27
N PRO A 246 -14.41 -32.83 -12.37
CA PRO A 246 -14.93 -34.11 -12.84
C PRO A 246 -13.84 -35.02 -13.42
N ALA A 247 -12.78 -34.48 -14.04
CA ALA A 247 -11.68 -35.30 -14.55
C ALA A 247 -10.95 -36.05 -13.41
N HIS A 248 -10.73 -35.40 -12.27
CA HIS A 248 -10.17 -36.05 -11.08
C HIS A 248 -11.13 -37.07 -10.45
N ARG A 249 -12.45 -36.84 -10.50
CA ARG A 249 -13.44 -37.84 -10.05
C ARG A 249 -13.46 -39.07 -10.95
N VAL A 250 -13.43 -38.87 -12.27
CA VAL A 250 -13.40 -39.97 -13.25
C VAL A 250 -12.11 -40.77 -13.11
N ALA A 251 -10.97 -40.12 -12.88
CA ALA A 251 -9.71 -40.82 -12.62
C ALA A 251 -9.77 -41.65 -11.33
N ALA A 252 -10.28 -41.08 -10.23
CA ALA A 252 -10.43 -41.80 -8.97
C ALA A 252 -11.43 -42.96 -9.06
N GLU A 253 -12.50 -42.81 -9.85
CA GLU A 253 -13.50 -43.86 -10.12
C GLU A 253 -12.91 -44.97 -11.01
N SER A 254 -12.05 -44.62 -11.97
CA SER A 254 -11.29 -45.58 -12.77
C SER A 254 -10.32 -46.40 -11.90
N ASP A 255 -9.56 -45.74 -11.01
CA ASP A 255 -8.60 -46.42 -10.13
C ASP A 255 -9.31 -47.37 -9.14
N THR A 256 -10.52 -47.01 -8.69
CA THR A 256 -11.33 -47.89 -7.82
C THR A 256 -11.90 -49.07 -8.58
N LEU A 257 -12.37 -48.88 -9.81
CA LEU A 257 -12.85 -49.98 -10.66
C LEU A 257 -11.70 -50.94 -11.06
N GLU A 258 -10.52 -50.43 -11.37
CA GLU A 258 -9.34 -51.26 -11.65
C GLU A 258 -8.94 -52.10 -10.43
N ALA A 259 -8.99 -51.53 -9.22
CA ALA A 259 -8.74 -52.25 -7.99
C ALA A 259 -9.80 -53.34 -7.72
N GLU A 260 -11.08 -53.09 -7.98
CA GLU A 260 -12.14 -54.10 -7.86
C GLU A 260 -11.96 -55.25 -8.87
N VAL A 261 -11.60 -54.94 -10.12
CA VAL A 261 -11.35 -55.96 -11.15
C VAL A 261 -10.15 -56.85 -10.78
N LEU A 262 -9.07 -56.26 -10.25
CA LEU A 262 -7.91 -57.01 -9.75
C LEU A 262 -8.31 -57.91 -8.58
N ALA A 263 -9.09 -57.40 -7.62
CA ALA A 263 -9.54 -58.18 -6.46
C ALA A 263 -10.46 -59.35 -6.88
N LEU A 264 -11.29 -59.18 -7.91
CA LEU A 264 -12.14 -60.26 -8.43
C LEU A 264 -11.33 -61.32 -9.18
N GLY A 265 -10.22 -60.94 -9.83
CA GLY A 265 -9.33 -61.86 -10.54
C GLY A 265 -8.47 -62.75 -9.62
N GLU A 266 -8.29 -62.39 -8.35
CA GLU A 266 -7.55 -63.23 -7.38
C GLU A 266 -8.41 -64.32 -6.72
N VAL A 267 -9.74 -64.24 -6.85
CA VAL A 267 -10.70 -65.17 -6.25
C VAL A 267 -11.12 -66.30 -7.20
N SER A 268 -10.77 -66.19 -8.49
CA SER A 268 -11.02 -67.21 -9.52
C SER A 268 -9.83 -68.14 -9.73
#